data_AF-A0A1E9BVR8-F1
#
_entry.id   AF-A0A1E9BVR8-F1
#
_cell.length_a   1.000
_cell.length_b   1.000
_cell.length_c   1.000
_cell.angle_alpha   90.00
_cell.angle_beta   90.00
_cell.angle_gamma   90.00
#
_symmetry.space_group_name_H-M   'P 1'
#
loop_
_entity.id
_entity.type
_entity.pdbx_description
1 polymer ?
#
loop_
_entity_poly.entity_id
_entity_poly.type
_entity_poly.pdbx_seq_one_letter_code
_entity_poly.pdbx_strand_id
1 'polypeptide(L)'
;MATSCLTLASCGDDDDEQGNENTKKCYIDTDGRHVDFKYAYLSIDEPSYSGGLYEYELEFSNIDYFYYTKKQEEIIGKKVSFAVISFVSPKKYDINSLPEGDFPFQAYYSSKKDDYYYDCEININCVKNSDGSDYCEQYYEADWNKGYQSSDLIISKTSDGLYKIEIKNLNLEAAQPGEFDIEQNKERKTTGSFYFEGRFEDISSLDFD
;
A
#
# COMPACT_ATOMS: atom_id res chain seq x y z
N MET A 1 0.21 -18.86 15.75
CA MET A 1 0.79 -17.53 15.96
C MET A 1 1.34 -17.14 14.61
N ALA A 2 0.63 -16.26 13.89
CA ALA A 2 1.15 -15.69 12.65
C ALA A 2 2.26 -14.72 13.06
N THR A 3 3.46 -14.93 12.51
CA THR A 3 4.60 -14.04 12.72
C THR A 3 4.61 -13.11 11.52
N SER A 4 3.90 -11.98 11.60
CA SER A 4 3.99 -10.93 10.59
C SER A 4 5.36 -10.28 10.73
N CYS A 5 6.19 -10.45 9.70
CA CYS A 5 7.51 -9.84 9.62
C CYS A 5 7.34 -8.47 8.94
N LEU A 6 7.66 -7.36 9.62
CA LEU A 6 7.54 -6.00 9.08
C LEU A 6 8.90 -5.49 8.57
N THR A 7 8.93 -5.00 7.34
CA THR A 7 10.09 -4.39 6.68
C THR A 7 9.81 -2.92 6.42
N LEU A 8 10.83 -2.07 6.39
CA LEU A 8 10.70 -0.66 6.05
C LEU A 8 11.55 -0.35 4.83
N ALA A 9 10.93 0.33 3.88
CA ALA A 9 11.59 1.13 2.88
C ALA A 9 11.19 2.59 3.18
N SER A 10 12.02 3.34 3.91
CA SER A 10 11.82 4.80 3.99
C SER A 10 11.88 5.36 2.58
N CYS A 11 10.87 6.10 2.13
CA CYS A 11 10.77 6.72 0.80
C CYS A 11 11.18 8.21 0.80
N GLY A 12 11.97 8.68 1.77
CA GLY A 12 12.43 10.09 1.78
C GLY A 12 13.65 10.39 2.65
N ASP A 13 14.48 11.28 2.14
CA ASP A 13 15.64 11.90 2.76
C ASP A 13 15.19 13.03 3.71
N ASP A 14 15.18 12.81 5.02
CA ASP A 14 15.04 13.91 5.97
C ASP A 14 16.42 14.39 6.51
N ASP A 15 17.56 13.91 5.99
CA ASP A 15 18.93 14.34 6.38
C ASP A 15 19.92 14.46 5.19
N ASP A 16 19.60 15.30 4.21
CA ASP A 16 20.57 15.68 3.17
C ASP A 16 21.53 16.80 3.65
N GLU A 17 22.53 16.42 4.44
CA GLU A 17 23.81 17.17 4.48
C GLU A 17 25.01 16.42 3.91
N GLN A 18 24.88 15.14 3.52
CA GLN A 18 25.92 14.45 2.76
C GLN A 18 25.31 13.52 1.71
N GLY A 19 25.36 13.98 0.47
CA GLY A 19 24.69 13.37 -0.67
C GLY A 19 24.89 11.86 -0.78
N ASN A 20 23.76 11.16 -0.80
CA ASN A 20 23.62 9.88 -1.44
C ASN A 20 22.29 9.89 -2.21
N GLU A 21 22.34 10.34 -3.46
CA GLU A 21 21.23 10.53 -4.41
C GLU A 21 20.54 9.20 -4.82
N ASN A 22 20.07 8.38 -3.88
CA ASN A 22 19.22 7.22 -4.17
C ASN A 22 17.76 7.63 -3.98
N THR A 23 17.24 8.40 -4.94
CA THR A 23 15.86 8.90 -4.94
C THR A 23 14.87 7.75 -4.84
N LYS A 24 14.32 7.49 -3.66
CA LYS A 24 13.24 6.53 -3.47
C LYS A 24 11.94 7.25 -3.81
N LYS A 25 11.25 6.81 -4.86
CA LYS A 25 10.01 7.45 -5.34
C LYS A 25 8.85 6.55 -5.01
N CYS A 26 7.91 7.04 -4.21
CA CYS A 26 6.65 6.37 -3.99
C CYS A 26 5.51 7.36 -4.13
N TYR A 27 4.64 7.15 -5.10
CA TYR A 27 3.52 8.03 -5.32
C TYR A 27 2.34 7.30 -5.92
N ILE A 28 1.18 7.92 -5.75
CA ILE A 28 -0.02 7.57 -6.48
C ILE A 28 -0.58 8.80 -7.19
N ASP A 29 -0.94 8.60 -8.46
CA ASP A 29 -1.72 9.56 -9.23
C ASP A 29 -3.17 9.06 -9.27
N THR A 30 -4.12 9.85 -8.77
CA THR A 30 -5.54 9.48 -8.77
C THR A 30 -6.41 10.72 -8.77
N ASP A 31 -7.51 10.70 -9.52
CA ASP A 31 -8.47 11.82 -9.57
C ASP A 31 -7.82 13.18 -9.92
N GLY A 32 -6.79 13.14 -10.77
CA GLY A 32 -6.00 14.33 -11.16
C GLY A 32 -5.09 14.88 -10.05
N ARG A 33 -4.87 14.13 -8.97
CA ARG A 33 -3.98 14.48 -7.86
C ARG A 33 -2.73 13.60 -7.90
N HIS A 34 -1.62 14.18 -7.49
CA HIS A 34 -0.37 13.49 -7.21
C HIS A 34 -0.16 13.46 -5.71
N VAL A 35 0.12 12.29 -5.14
CA VAL A 35 0.38 12.11 -3.71
C VAL A 35 1.65 11.32 -3.52
N ASP A 36 2.66 11.98 -2.94
CA ASP A 36 3.91 11.35 -2.53
C ASP A 36 3.77 10.70 -1.14
N PHE A 37 4.37 9.52 -0.98
CA PHE A 37 4.50 8.83 0.30
C PHE A 37 5.95 8.87 0.77
N LYS A 38 6.12 9.08 2.08
CA LYS A 38 7.43 9.17 2.75
C LYS A 38 7.95 7.83 3.25
N TYR A 39 7.07 6.85 3.45
CA TYR A 39 7.42 5.55 3.99
C TYR A 39 6.70 4.45 3.22
N ALA A 40 7.36 3.30 3.11
CA ALA A 40 6.81 2.07 2.61
C ALA A 40 7.13 0.95 3.60
N TYR A 41 6.18 0.07 3.86
CA TYR A 41 6.32 -1.07 4.73
C TYR A 41 5.90 -2.32 3.98
N LEU A 42 6.55 -3.43 4.30
CA LEU A 42 6.17 -4.74 3.79
C LEU A 42 5.85 -5.63 4.98
N SER A 43 4.65 -6.21 4.97
CA SER A 43 4.29 -7.32 5.84
C SER A 43 4.08 -8.58 5.00
N ILE A 44 4.46 -9.73 5.56
CA ILE A 44 4.26 -11.04 4.93
C ILE A 44 3.53 -11.92 5.93
N ASP A 45 2.33 -12.34 5.55
CA ASP A 45 1.50 -13.23 6.35
C ASP A 45 1.64 -14.68 5.88
N GLU A 46 1.64 -15.59 6.87
CA GLU A 46 1.66 -17.03 6.60
C GLU A 46 0.37 -17.44 5.89
N PRO A 47 0.39 -18.51 5.07
CA PRO A 47 -0.77 -18.98 4.33
C PRO A 47 -1.90 -19.32 5.31
N SER A 48 -2.85 -18.41 5.46
CA SER A 48 -3.83 -18.46 6.55
C SER A 48 -4.99 -19.40 6.18
N TYR A 49 -5.31 -19.55 4.89
CA TYR A 49 -6.42 -20.39 4.43
C TYR A 49 -6.16 -21.08 3.07
N SER A 50 -6.93 -22.14 2.82
CA SER A 50 -6.75 -23.16 1.77
C SER A 50 -6.40 -22.61 0.37
N GLY A 51 -5.14 -22.72 0.00
CA GLY A 51 -4.60 -22.27 -1.29
C GLY A 51 -3.08 -22.35 -1.36
N GLY A 52 -2.41 -22.35 -0.20
CA GLY A 52 -0.95 -22.48 -0.10
C GLY A 52 -0.18 -21.26 -0.59
N LEU A 53 -0.87 -20.12 -0.71
CA LEU A 53 -0.29 -18.83 -1.11
C LEU A 53 0.07 -18.02 0.13
N TYR A 54 1.15 -17.28 0.03
CA TYR A 54 1.59 -16.29 1.00
C TYR A 54 0.97 -14.93 0.63
N GLU A 55 0.50 -14.21 1.62
CA GLU A 55 -0.06 -12.88 1.48
C GLU A 55 1.02 -11.84 1.80
N TYR A 56 1.13 -10.85 0.93
CA TYR A 56 2.08 -9.75 1.04
C TYR A 56 1.26 -8.47 1.08
N GLU A 57 1.54 -7.61 2.05
CA GLU A 57 0.91 -6.29 2.14
C GLU A 57 2.00 -5.23 2.08
N LEU A 58 1.85 -4.33 1.11
CA LEU A 58 2.68 -3.16 0.94
C LEU A 58 1.90 -1.95 1.44
N GLU A 59 2.35 -1.36 2.54
CA GLU A 59 1.73 -0.16 3.12
C GLU A 59 2.59 1.06 2.83
N PHE A 60 2.00 2.12 2.33
CA PHE A 60 2.67 3.37 1.98
C PHE A 60 2.05 4.50 2.77
N SER A 61 2.86 5.39 3.36
CA SER A 61 2.36 6.44 4.23
C SER A 61 3.17 7.73 4.16
N ASN A 62 2.52 8.86 4.42
CA ASN A 62 3.20 10.15 4.56
C ASN A 62 3.74 10.40 5.98
N ILE A 63 3.38 9.54 6.94
CA ILE A 63 3.87 9.53 8.33
C ILE A 63 4.47 8.17 8.64
N ASP A 64 5.46 8.10 9.53
CA ASP A 64 5.96 6.82 9.99
C ASP A 64 4.83 6.01 10.68
N TYR A 65 4.58 4.80 10.19
CA TYR A 65 3.55 3.89 10.71
C TYR A 65 3.82 3.47 12.15
N PHE A 66 5.09 3.31 12.57
CA PHE A 66 5.41 3.01 13.96
C PHE A 66 5.13 4.19 14.88
N TYR A 67 5.44 5.40 14.43
CA TYR A 67 5.07 6.62 15.14
C TYR A 67 3.54 6.72 15.24
N TYR A 68 2.82 6.49 14.13
CA TYR A 68 1.36 6.49 14.08
C TYR A 68 0.76 5.52 15.10
N THR A 69 1.24 4.28 15.16
CA THR A 69 0.71 3.24 16.05
C THR A 69 1.08 3.46 17.52
N LYS A 70 2.28 3.96 17.83
CA LYS A 70 2.75 4.17 19.22
C LYS A 70 2.31 5.51 19.83
N LYS A 71 2.14 6.54 19.01
CA LYS A 71 1.86 7.93 19.43
C LYS A 71 0.53 8.43 18.90
N GLN A 72 -0.51 7.59 18.98
CA GLN A 72 -1.84 7.89 18.44
C GLN A 72 -2.47 9.19 18.98
N GLU A 73 -2.10 9.64 20.18
CA GLU A 73 -2.59 10.91 20.72
C GLU A 73 -1.95 12.14 20.03
N GLU A 74 -0.72 12.01 19.54
CA GLU A 74 0.03 13.09 18.90
C GLU A 74 -0.34 13.28 17.42
N ILE A 75 -1.08 12.33 16.83
CA ILE A 75 -1.58 12.40 15.46
C ILE A 75 -3.01 12.95 15.36
N ILE A 76 -3.70 13.13 16.50
CA ILE A 76 -5.07 13.66 16.51
C ILE A 76 -5.10 15.02 15.80
N GLY A 77 -6.00 15.18 14.83
CA GLY A 77 -6.15 16.40 14.04
C GLY A 77 -5.09 16.59 12.94
N LYS A 78 -4.12 15.67 12.79
CA LYS A 78 -3.17 15.68 11.68
C LYS A 78 -3.75 14.94 10.47
N LYS A 79 -3.42 15.43 9.27
CA LYS A 79 -3.75 14.77 8.00
C LYS A 79 -2.71 13.69 7.71
N VAL A 80 -3.19 12.47 7.51
CA VAL A 80 -2.37 11.31 7.22
C VAL A 80 -2.91 10.64 5.96
N SER A 81 -2.02 10.28 5.04
CA SER A 81 -2.38 9.55 3.82
C SER A 81 -1.74 8.18 3.87
N PHE A 82 -2.51 7.17 3.47
CA PHE A 82 -2.07 5.79 3.35
C PHE A 82 -2.46 5.22 1.98
N ALA A 83 -1.65 4.32 1.46
CA ALA A 83 -2.06 3.41 0.39
C ALA A 83 -1.63 2.00 0.78
N VAL A 84 -2.50 1.03 0.58
CA VAL A 84 -2.22 -0.38 0.82
C VAL A 84 -2.35 -1.13 -0.50
N ILE A 85 -1.39 -1.98 -0.80
CA ILE A 85 -1.43 -2.92 -1.92
C ILE A 85 -1.17 -4.31 -1.37
N SER A 86 -2.20 -5.14 -1.33
CA SER A 86 -2.12 -6.52 -0.88
C SER A 86 -2.03 -7.44 -2.09
N PHE A 87 -1.21 -8.48 -2.07
CA PHE A 87 -1.10 -9.44 -3.17
C PHE A 87 -0.63 -10.82 -2.70
N VAL A 88 -0.83 -11.84 -3.52
CA VAL A 88 -0.51 -13.23 -3.16
C VAL A 88 0.54 -13.88 -4.05
N SER A 89 1.40 -14.71 -3.46
CA SER A 89 2.41 -15.50 -4.19
C SER A 89 2.49 -16.95 -3.68
N PRO A 90 2.71 -17.95 -4.57
CA PRO A 90 2.85 -19.35 -4.18
C PRO A 90 4.18 -19.68 -3.48
N LYS A 91 5.13 -18.73 -3.46
CA LYS A 91 6.42 -18.88 -2.80
C LYS A 91 6.53 -17.88 -1.67
N LYS A 92 7.09 -18.34 -0.54
CA LYS A 92 7.56 -17.45 0.52
C LYS A 92 8.88 -16.82 0.09
N TYR A 93 8.95 -15.51 0.12
CA TYR A 93 10.19 -14.77 0.00
C TYR A 93 10.64 -14.33 1.39
N ASP A 94 11.93 -14.04 1.52
CA ASP A 94 12.46 -13.44 2.74
C ASP A 94 11.92 -12.02 2.91
N ILE A 95 11.93 -11.51 4.14
CA ILE A 95 11.48 -10.16 4.49
C ILE A 95 12.19 -9.08 3.65
N ASN A 96 13.44 -9.34 3.23
CA ASN A 96 14.23 -8.43 2.37
C ASN A 96 13.96 -8.59 0.86
N SER A 97 12.97 -9.40 0.48
CA SER A 97 12.75 -9.75 -0.92
C SER A 97 11.29 -9.84 -1.31
N LEU A 98 10.97 -9.30 -2.48
CA LEU A 98 9.66 -9.43 -3.11
C LEU A 98 9.73 -10.42 -4.28
N PRO A 99 8.63 -11.14 -4.55
CA PRO A 99 8.52 -11.87 -5.81
C PRO A 99 8.55 -10.90 -7.00
N GLU A 100 9.42 -11.17 -7.97
CA GLU A 100 9.38 -10.50 -9.26
C GLU A 100 8.38 -11.20 -10.19
N GLY A 101 7.61 -10.42 -10.95
CA GLY A 101 6.64 -10.90 -11.92
C GLY A 101 5.42 -9.99 -12.06
N ASP A 102 4.49 -10.46 -12.91
CA ASP A 102 3.21 -9.81 -13.15
C ASP A 102 2.13 -10.53 -12.32
N PHE A 103 1.37 -9.74 -11.56
CA PHE A 103 0.29 -10.18 -10.69
C PHE A 103 -1.02 -9.66 -11.28
N PRO A 104 -1.82 -10.52 -11.94
CA PRO A 104 -2.98 -10.09 -12.69
C PRO A 104 -4.10 -9.57 -11.79
N PHE A 105 -4.85 -8.57 -12.21
CA PHE A 105 -6.07 -8.12 -11.50
C PHE A 105 -7.24 -9.08 -11.79
N GLN A 106 -7.21 -10.27 -11.18
CA GLN A 106 -8.23 -11.30 -11.39
C GLN A 106 -8.57 -12.01 -10.08
N ALA A 107 -9.82 -12.50 -10.00
CA ALA A 107 -10.26 -13.35 -8.92
C ALA A 107 -9.53 -14.70 -8.99
N TYR A 108 -8.87 -15.07 -7.90
CA TYR A 108 -8.36 -16.41 -7.69
C TYR A 108 -9.51 -17.31 -7.20
N TYR A 109 -9.88 -18.30 -8.01
CA TYR A 109 -10.88 -19.28 -7.63
C TYR A 109 -10.28 -20.36 -6.70
N SER A 110 -10.00 -20.02 -5.44
CA SER A 110 -10.01 -21.03 -4.37
C SER A 110 -11.40 -21.16 -3.79
N SER A 111 -11.75 -22.36 -3.32
CA SER A 111 -13.11 -22.78 -2.97
C SER A 111 -13.79 -22.05 -1.77
N LYS A 112 -13.35 -20.85 -1.38
CA LYS A 112 -13.97 -19.99 -0.36
C LYS A 112 -13.67 -18.52 -0.66
N LYS A 113 -14.72 -17.76 -1.04
CA LYS A 113 -14.74 -16.31 -1.31
C LYS A 113 -13.75 -15.81 -2.36
N ASP A 114 -14.13 -14.72 -3.01
CA ASP A 114 -13.49 -14.14 -4.19
C ASP A 114 -12.17 -13.45 -3.81
N ASP A 115 -11.13 -14.22 -3.47
CA ASP A 115 -9.81 -13.65 -3.16
C ASP A 115 -9.11 -13.25 -4.47
N TYR A 116 -8.70 -12.00 -4.63
CA TYR A 116 -8.03 -11.51 -5.84
C TYR A 116 -6.50 -11.66 -5.74
N TYR A 117 -5.81 -11.71 -6.88
CA TYR A 117 -4.34 -11.82 -6.90
C TYR A 117 -3.63 -10.62 -6.28
N TYR A 118 -4.25 -9.44 -6.37
CA TYR A 118 -3.87 -8.27 -5.59
C TYR A 118 -5.09 -7.39 -5.33
N ASP A 119 -5.07 -6.52 -4.32
CA ASP A 119 -6.07 -5.49 -4.03
C ASP A 119 -5.38 -4.17 -3.67
N CYS A 120 -6.11 -3.05 -3.71
CA CYS A 120 -5.59 -1.75 -3.34
C CYS A 120 -6.64 -0.87 -2.65
N GLU A 121 -6.24 -0.29 -1.52
CA GLU A 121 -7.02 0.71 -0.76
C GLU A 121 -6.18 1.98 -0.61
N ILE A 122 -6.78 3.15 -0.81
CA ILE A 122 -6.08 4.43 -0.79
C ILE A 122 -6.88 5.46 0.03
N ASN A 123 -6.21 5.99 1.03
CA ASN A 123 -6.70 6.94 2.02
C ASN A 123 -5.91 8.25 1.86
N ILE A 124 -6.55 9.35 1.47
CA ILE A 124 -5.89 10.64 1.28
C ILE A 124 -6.33 11.65 2.33
N ASN A 125 -5.35 12.23 3.03
CA ASN A 125 -5.54 13.30 4.01
C ASN A 125 -6.59 12.96 5.06
N CYS A 126 -6.51 11.76 5.60
CA CYS A 126 -7.39 11.29 6.64
C CYS A 126 -6.99 11.87 8.00
N VAL A 127 -7.99 12.24 8.78
CA VAL A 127 -7.84 12.90 10.08
C VAL A 127 -8.57 12.05 11.10
N LYS A 128 -7.81 11.57 12.09
CA LYS A 128 -8.36 10.98 13.30
C LYS A 128 -8.75 12.09 14.27
N ASN A 129 -10.04 12.14 14.61
CA ASN A 129 -10.56 13.11 15.56
C ASN A 129 -10.47 12.59 16.99
N SER A 130 -10.49 13.50 17.96
CA SER A 130 -10.41 13.17 19.39
C SER A 130 -11.60 12.37 19.90
N ASP A 131 -12.73 12.42 19.19
CA ASP A 131 -13.94 11.66 19.50
C ASP A 131 -13.93 10.22 18.91
N GLY A 132 -12.83 9.84 18.25
CA GLY A 132 -12.66 8.54 17.61
C GLY A 132 -13.30 8.44 16.23
N SER A 133 -13.87 9.52 15.69
CA SER A 133 -14.31 9.56 14.30
C SER A 133 -13.12 9.79 13.36
N ASP A 134 -13.18 9.16 12.19
CA ASP A 134 -12.20 9.36 11.12
C ASP A 134 -12.88 10.09 9.94
N TYR A 135 -12.13 11.01 9.34
CA TYR A 135 -12.54 11.75 8.16
C TYR A 135 -11.45 11.61 7.10
N CYS A 136 -11.77 11.19 5.88
CA CYS A 136 -10.84 11.29 4.75
C CYS A 136 -11.30 12.37 3.79
N GLU A 137 -10.39 13.22 3.33
CA GLU A 137 -10.71 14.09 2.18
C GLU A 137 -11.07 13.25 0.96
N GLN A 138 -10.44 12.10 0.83
CA GLN A 138 -10.75 11.15 -0.23
C GLN A 138 -10.34 9.73 0.14
N TYR A 139 -11.22 8.80 -0.19
CA TYR A 139 -11.02 7.38 -0.03
C TYR A 139 -11.27 6.67 -1.37
N TYR A 140 -10.47 5.64 -1.67
CA TYR A 140 -10.58 4.84 -2.88
C TYR A 140 -10.30 3.36 -2.60
N GLU A 141 -10.95 2.49 -3.36
CA GLU A 141 -10.68 1.05 -3.40
C GLU A 141 -10.60 0.59 -4.85
N ALA A 142 -9.93 -0.54 -5.11
CA ALA A 142 -9.91 -1.15 -6.42
C ALA A 142 -11.32 -1.56 -6.88
N ASP A 143 -11.67 -1.26 -8.14
CA ASP A 143 -12.99 -1.58 -8.69
C ASP A 143 -13.05 -3.05 -9.13
N TRP A 144 -13.76 -3.85 -8.33
CA TRP A 144 -13.95 -5.27 -8.56
C TRP A 144 -15.08 -5.64 -9.53
N ASN A 145 -15.79 -4.64 -10.08
CA ASN A 145 -16.88 -4.90 -10.99
C ASN A 145 -16.37 -5.42 -12.34
N LYS A 146 -17.06 -6.43 -12.86
CA LYS A 146 -16.74 -7.00 -14.19
C LYS A 146 -16.75 -5.91 -15.27
N GLY A 147 -15.64 -5.77 -15.98
CA GLY A 147 -15.44 -4.77 -17.04
C GLY A 147 -14.72 -3.51 -16.58
N TYR A 148 -14.41 -3.39 -15.29
CA TYR A 148 -13.66 -2.29 -14.68
C TYR A 148 -12.34 -2.76 -14.07
N GLN A 149 -11.79 -3.88 -14.55
CA GLN A 149 -10.55 -4.42 -14.02
C GLN A 149 -9.36 -3.47 -14.18
N SER A 150 -8.58 -3.31 -13.12
CA SER A 150 -7.26 -2.65 -13.18
C SER A 150 -6.26 -3.45 -14.01
N SER A 151 -5.15 -2.81 -14.42
CA SER A 151 -4.00 -3.51 -15.01
C SER A 151 -3.23 -4.29 -13.98
N ASP A 152 -2.49 -5.32 -14.40
CA ASP A 152 -1.60 -6.10 -13.53
C ASP A 152 -0.69 -5.23 -12.65
N LEU A 153 -0.46 -5.71 -11.43
CA LEU A 153 0.62 -5.26 -10.55
C LEU A 153 1.93 -5.86 -11.06
N ILE A 154 2.90 -5.01 -11.38
CA ILE A 154 4.19 -5.43 -11.93
C ILE A 154 5.27 -5.19 -10.88
N ILE A 155 5.95 -6.25 -10.47
CA ILE A 155 7.12 -6.17 -9.57
C ILE A 155 8.36 -6.60 -10.35
N SER A 156 9.35 -5.71 -10.42
CA SER A 156 10.60 -5.96 -11.13
C SER A 156 11.78 -5.42 -10.34
N LYS A 157 13.00 -5.79 -10.75
CA LYS A 157 14.23 -5.27 -10.17
C LYS A 157 15.02 -4.44 -11.18
N THR A 158 15.44 -3.24 -10.78
CA THR A 158 16.30 -2.38 -11.57
C THR A 158 17.72 -2.96 -11.64
N SER A 159 18.55 -2.45 -12.55
CA SER A 159 19.94 -2.91 -12.72
C SER A 159 20.82 -2.69 -11.49
N ASP A 160 20.49 -1.70 -10.65
CA ASP A 160 21.14 -1.37 -9.38
C ASP A 160 20.48 -2.04 -8.17
N GLY A 161 19.53 -2.95 -8.41
CA GLY A 161 18.97 -3.84 -7.39
C GLY A 161 17.81 -3.26 -6.60
N LEU A 162 17.21 -2.13 -7.01
CA LEU A 162 15.98 -1.59 -6.43
C LEU A 162 14.77 -2.37 -6.92
N TYR A 163 13.78 -2.56 -6.06
CA TYR A 163 12.47 -3.00 -6.49
C TYR A 163 11.76 -1.84 -7.16
N LYS A 164 11.15 -2.13 -8.30
CA LYS A 164 10.24 -1.25 -9.01
C LYS A 164 8.88 -1.92 -9.05
N ILE A 165 7.88 -1.27 -8.45
CA ILE A 165 6.52 -1.76 -8.32
C ILE A 165 5.58 -0.77 -9.01
N GLU A 166 4.79 -1.27 -9.94
CA GLU A 166 3.95 -0.41 -10.78
C GLU A 166 2.55 -0.99 -10.94
N ILE A 167 1.55 -0.11 -10.92
CA ILE A 167 0.22 -0.38 -11.46
C ILE A 167 -0.10 0.77 -12.41
N LYS A 168 -0.13 0.50 -13.72
CA LYS A 168 -0.22 1.56 -14.74
C LYS A 168 -1.62 2.13 -14.89
N ASN A 169 -2.65 1.30 -14.75
CA ASN A 169 -4.03 1.70 -14.85
C ASN A 169 -4.81 1.08 -13.68
N LEU A 170 -5.01 1.86 -12.63
CA LEU A 170 -5.96 1.56 -11.57
C LEU A 170 -7.34 2.04 -12.00
N ASN A 171 -8.33 1.17 -11.89
CA ASN A 171 -9.74 1.53 -11.90
C ASN A 171 -10.23 1.45 -10.46
N LEU A 172 -10.81 2.54 -9.96
CA LEU A 172 -11.10 2.73 -8.55
C LEU A 172 -12.57 3.08 -8.34
N GLU A 173 -13.20 2.48 -7.33
CA GLU A 173 -14.36 3.06 -6.67
C GLU A 173 -13.87 4.16 -5.73
N ALA A 174 -14.63 5.25 -5.62
CA ALA A 174 -14.22 6.40 -4.82
C ALA A 174 -15.38 6.87 -3.93
N ALA A 175 -15.10 7.09 -2.65
CA ALA A 175 -16.07 7.74 -1.77
C ALA A 175 -16.33 9.19 -2.23
N GLN A 176 -17.44 9.78 -1.79
CA GLN A 176 -17.60 11.23 -1.94
C GLN A 176 -16.54 11.96 -1.11
N PRO A 177 -16.07 13.14 -1.54
CA PRO A 177 -15.10 13.90 -0.77
C PRO A 177 -15.59 14.17 0.66
N GLY A 178 -14.82 13.73 1.64
CA GLY A 178 -15.16 13.86 3.06
C GLY A 178 -15.86 12.65 3.69
N GLU A 179 -16.07 11.57 2.94
CA GLU A 179 -16.59 10.30 3.44
C GLU A 179 -15.46 9.27 3.60
N PHE A 180 -15.60 8.40 4.59
CA PHE A 180 -14.65 7.31 4.93
C PHE A 180 -15.18 5.93 4.49
N ASP A 181 -16.22 5.89 3.66
CA ASP A 181 -16.88 4.62 3.31
C ASP A 181 -17.42 4.66 1.88
N ILE A 182 -17.14 3.60 1.10
CA ILE A 182 -17.67 3.41 -0.26
C ILE A 182 -19.07 2.78 -0.23
N GLU A 183 -19.45 2.09 0.86
CA GLU A 183 -20.73 1.37 0.97
C GLU A 183 -21.94 2.29 0.82
N GLN A 184 -21.83 3.57 1.18
CA GLN A 184 -22.94 4.51 1.09
C GLN A 184 -23.10 5.13 -0.31
N ASN A 185 -22.08 5.10 -1.18
CA ASN A 185 -22.05 5.87 -2.43
C ASN A 185 -21.23 5.20 -3.55
N LYS A 186 -21.58 3.96 -3.95
CA LYS A 186 -20.96 3.19 -5.05
C LYS A 186 -21.07 3.79 -6.47
N GLU A 187 -21.33 5.09 -6.60
CA GLU A 187 -21.59 5.72 -7.88
C GLU A 187 -20.35 6.38 -8.50
N ARG A 188 -19.38 6.79 -7.68
CA ARG A 188 -18.22 7.52 -8.18
C ARG A 188 -17.08 6.56 -8.49
N LYS A 189 -16.62 6.62 -9.75
CA LYS A 189 -15.47 5.89 -10.25
C LYS A 189 -14.39 6.86 -10.70
N THR A 190 -13.14 6.46 -10.55
CA THR A 190 -11.99 7.21 -11.07
C THR A 190 -10.91 6.26 -11.56
N THR A 191 -9.86 6.84 -12.12
CA THR A 191 -8.67 6.10 -12.54
C THR A 191 -7.44 6.64 -11.86
N GLY A 192 -6.41 5.80 -11.76
CA GLY A 192 -5.12 6.21 -11.24
C GLY A 192 -3.96 5.36 -11.73
N SER A 193 -2.79 5.61 -11.16
CA SER A 193 -1.59 4.79 -11.33
C SER A 193 -0.75 4.85 -10.07
N PHE A 194 -0.09 3.74 -9.77
CA PHE A 194 0.82 3.62 -8.64
C PHE A 194 2.24 3.37 -9.11
N TYR A 195 3.21 3.96 -8.41
CA TYR A 195 4.64 3.74 -8.62
C TYR A 195 5.38 3.68 -7.30
N PHE A 196 6.25 2.69 -7.17
CA PHE A 196 7.27 2.63 -6.13
C PHE A 196 8.61 2.20 -6.73
N GLU A 197 9.69 2.84 -6.29
CA GLU A 197 11.06 2.41 -6.53
C GLU A 197 11.89 2.53 -5.24
N GLY A 198 12.42 1.42 -4.74
CA GLY A 198 13.16 1.40 -3.48
C GLY A 198 13.71 0.03 -3.07
N ARG A 199 14.32 -0.03 -1.89
CA ARG A 199 14.82 -1.28 -1.27
C ARG A 199 14.04 -1.57 0.00
N PHE A 200 13.67 -2.83 0.19
CA PHE A 200 13.15 -3.33 1.44
C PHE A 200 14.30 -3.89 2.27
N GLU A 201 14.48 -3.37 3.48
CA GLU A 201 15.50 -3.81 4.43
C GLU A 201 14.83 -4.16 5.77
N ASP A 202 15.20 -5.32 6.33
CA ASP A 202 14.73 -5.78 7.62
C ASP A 202 15.15 -4.79 8.71
N ILE A 203 14.14 -4.19 9.33
CA ILE A 203 14.28 -3.20 10.39
C ILE A 203 13.85 -3.74 11.75
N SER A 204 13.60 -5.05 11.88
CA SER A 204 13.21 -5.67 13.14
C SER A 204 14.23 -5.47 14.27
N SER A 205 15.48 -5.12 13.93
CA SER A 205 16.53 -4.76 14.89
C SER A 205 16.63 -3.27 15.21
N LEU A 206 15.84 -2.39 14.56
CA LEU A 206 15.85 -0.97 14.85
C LEU A 206 14.91 -0.68 16.02
N ASP A 207 15.46 -0.14 17.11
CA ASP A 207 14.68 0.43 18.20
C ASP A 207 14.05 1.74 17.73
N PHE A 208 12.75 1.71 17.46
CA PHE A 208 11.94 2.90 17.23
C PHE A 208 11.50 3.45 18.61
N ASP A 209 12.38 4.17 19.28
CA ASP A 209 12.10 4.89 20.54
C ASP A 209 11.23 6.15 20.33
#